data_AF-A0A3N7FTR2-F1
#
_entry.id   AF-A0A3N7FTR2-F1
#
_cell.length_a   1.000
_cell.length_b   1.000
_cell.length_c   1.000
_cell.angle_alpha   90.00
_cell.angle_beta   90.00
_cell.angle_gamma   90.00
#
_symmetry.space_group_name_H-M   'P 1'
#
loop_
_entity.id
_entity.type
_entity.pdbx_description
1 polymer ?
#
loop_
_entity_poly.entity_id
_entity_poly.type
_entity_poly.pdbx_seq_one_letter_code
_entity_poly.pdbx_strand_id
1 'polypeptide(L)'
;MKAGKLRFSKPNKYWVETSQKRYVPCAEDSVLGIVVDSKSDNFLIDIKGPALAFLPVLAFEGGTRRNIPKFEAGTLLYVRVVKANPGMNPELSCTDASGKAAEFGALKDGYMFECSTGLSRMLLSSPTCPVLEALGKKLSFEIAVGLNGRVWVNANSPSIVIIVANAIMNSETLSGVQQKIMAEKLLQKIQND
;
A
#
# COMPACT_ATOMS: atom_id res chain seq x y z
N MET A 1 -11.14 8.06 23.12
CA MET A 1 -10.07 7.07 23.37
C MET A 1 -10.00 6.10 22.20
N LYS A 2 -8.81 5.72 21.72
CA LYS A 2 -8.65 4.64 20.74
C LYS A 2 -8.27 3.36 21.47
N ALA A 3 -9.02 2.28 21.26
CA ALA A 3 -8.67 0.95 21.76
C ALA A 3 -7.59 0.30 20.87
N GLY A 4 -6.67 -0.43 21.49
CA GLY A 4 -5.60 -1.12 20.76
C GLY A 4 -4.53 -1.71 21.68
N LYS A 5 -3.49 -2.28 21.07
CA LYS A 5 -2.34 -2.84 21.78
C LYS A 5 -1.30 -1.75 22.01
N LEU A 6 -0.87 -1.54 23.25
CA LEU A 6 0.23 -0.64 23.55
C LEU A 6 1.54 -1.24 23.01
N ARG A 7 2.27 -0.44 22.24
CA ARG A 7 3.59 -0.74 21.70
C ARG A 7 4.62 0.23 22.25
N PHE A 8 5.85 -0.25 22.34
CA PHE A 8 6.98 0.49 22.85
C PHE A 8 8.20 0.21 21.98
N SER A 9 8.94 1.28 21.67
CA SER A 9 10.29 1.21 21.12
C SER A 9 11.21 2.02 22.00
N LYS A 10 12.36 1.43 22.35
CA LYS A 10 13.43 2.12 23.09
C LYS A 10 13.90 3.35 22.29
N PRO A 11 14.28 4.46 22.95
CA PRO A 11 14.29 4.64 24.41
C PRO A 11 12.90 4.96 25.00
N ASN A 12 12.06 5.77 24.34
CA ASN A 12 10.81 6.29 24.93
C ASN A 12 9.69 6.56 23.91
N LYS A 13 9.57 5.75 22.85
CA LYS A 13 8.47 5.89 21.87
C LYS A 13 7.35 4.93 22.21
N TYR A 14 6.18 5.46 22.55
CA TYR A 14 4.98 4.68 22.87
C TYR A 14 3.87 4.98 21.87
N TRP A 15 3.15 3.97 21.43
CA TRP A 15 1.98 4.17 20.58
C TRP A 15 0.94 3.06 20.81
N VAL A 16 -0.33 3.38 20.56
CA VAL A 16 -1.39 2.37 20.58
C VAL A 16 -1.61 1.89 19.15
N GLU A 17 -1.24 0.64 18.91
CA GLU A 17 -1.53 -0.03 17.65
C GLU A 17 -3.02 -0.42 17.60
N THR A 18 -3.74 0.19 16.67
CA THR A 18 -5.18 0.02 16.49
C THR A 18 -5.45 -0.41 15.05
N SER A 19 -6.28 -1.43 14.84
CA SER A 19 -6.76 -1.78 13.51
C SER A 19 -8.05 -1.03 13.26
N GLN A 20 -8.04 -0.13 12.27
CA GLN A 20 -9.19 0.66 11.88
C GLN A 20 -9.44 0.49 10.39
N LYS A 21 -10.72 0.49 10.00
CA LYS A 21 -11.13 0.42 8.58
C LYS A 21 -10.87 1.73 7.84
N ARG A 22 -10.90 2.87 8.54
CA ARG A 22 -10.63 4.19 7.97
C ARG A 22 -9.16 4.54 8.18
N TYR A 23 -8.48 4.89 7.11
CA TYR A 23 -7.10 5.36 7.16
C TYR A 23 -7.03 6.80 7.66
N VAL A 24 -6.01 7.09 8.47
CA VAL A 24 -5.67 8.45 8.92
C VAL A 24 -4.29 8.76 8.37
N PRO A 25 -4.16 9.72 7.43
CA PRO A 25 -2.88 10.06 6.84
C PRO A 25 -1.85 10.47 7.88
N CYS A 26 -0.64 9.92 7.77
CA CYS A 26 0.52 10.31 8.53
C CYS A 26 1.66 10.63 7.56
N ALA A 27 2.46 11.65 7.86
CA ALA A 27 3.67 11.93 7.10
C ALA A 27 4.57 10.68 7.09
N GLU A 28 5.27 10.46 5.98
CA GLU A 28 6.12 9.31 5.70
C GLU A 28 5.39 8.01 5.35
N ASP A 29 4.07 7.96 5.40
CA ASP A 29 3.34 6.76 4.99
C ASP A 29 3.42 6.55 3.47
N SER A 30 3.79 5.35 3.05
CA SER A 30 3.59 4.88 1.67
C SER A 30 2.17 4.34 1.50
N VAL A 31 1.44 4.85 0.51
CA VAL A 31 0.02 4.56 0.30
C VAL A 31 -0.30 4.35 -1.18
N LEU A 32 -1.42 3.65 -1.43
CA LEU A 32 -1.98 3.50 -2.77
C LEU A 32 -3.14 4.48 -2.97
N GLY A 33 -2.98 5.39 -3.93
CA GLY A 33 -3.95 6.42 -4.26
C GLY A 33 -4.58 6.22 -5.63
N ILE A 34 -5.84 6.63 -5.79
CA ILE A 34 -6.52 6.62 -7.10
C ILE A 34 -6.72 8.07 -7.53
N VAL A 35 -6.31 8.41 -8.74
CA VAL A 35 -6.53 9.75 -9.31
C VAL A 35 -8.02 9.97 -9.49
N VAL A 36 -8.54 11.03 -8.89
CA VAL A 36 -9.94 11.45 -9.02
C VAL A 36 -10.07 12.51 -10.09
N ASP A 37 -9.15 13.48 -10.09
CA ASP A 37 -9.18 14.64 -10.98
C ASP A 37 -7.77 15.20 -11.18
N SER A 38 -7.55 15.89 -12.29
CA SER A 38 -6.27 16.45 -12.70
C SER A 38 -6.42 17.96 -12.91
N LYS A 39 -5.81 18.78 -12.05
CA LYS A 39 -5.80 20.24 -12.17
C LYS A 39 -4.45 20.76 -12.65
N SER A 40 -4.37 22.04 -13.00
CA SER A 40 -3.16 22.69 -13.52
C SER A 40 -1.93 22.49 -12.63
N ASP A 41 -2.12 22.58 -11.32
CA ASP A 41 -1.02 22.59 -10.35
C ASP A 41 -0.97 21.33 -9.47
N ASN A 42 -2.07 20.58 -9.37
CA ASN A 42 -2.18 19.41 -8.51
C ASN A 42 -3.12 18.35 -9.10
N PHE A 43 -2.78 17.08 -8.86
CA PHE A 43 -3.70 15.96 -8.99
C PHE A 43 -4.48 15.77 -7.67
N LEU A 44 -5.78 15.53 -7.77
CA LEU A 44 -6.62 15.11 -6.65
C LEU A 44 -6.58 13.59 -6.56
N ILE A 45 -6.17 13.07 -5.41
CA ILE A 45 -5.99 11.63 -5.21
C ILE A 45 -6.82 11.17 -4.01
N ASP A 46 -7.61 10.13 -4.22
CA ASP A 46 -8.26 9.41 -3.13
C ASP A 46 -7.30 8.39 -2.52
N ILE A 47 -6.93 8.62 -1.26
CA ILE A 47 -6.08 7.74 -0.45
C ILE A 47 -6.86 6.98 0.62
N LYS A 48 -8.20 6.90 0.55
CA LYS A 48 -9.07 6.29 1.59
C LYS A 48 -8.99 7.00 2.95
N GLY A 49 -8.59 8.27 2.93
CA GLY A 49 -8.51 9.14 4.09
C GLY A 49 -9.82 9.89 4.38
N PRO A 50 -9.81 10.84 5.32
CA PRO A 50 -10.97 11.69 5.58
C PRO A 50 -11.23 12.75 4.50
N ALA A 51 -10.21 13.11 3.73
CA ALA A 51 -10.27 14.06 2.62
C ALA A 51 -9.40 13.58 1.45
N LEU A 52 -9.66 14.11 0.26
CA LEU A 52 -8.79 13.91 -0.90
C LEU A 52 -7.42 14.53 -0.63
N ALA A 53 -6.37 13.91 -1.15
CA ALA A 53 -5.01 14.39 -1.05
C ALA A 53 -4.59 15.12 -2.33
N PHE A 54 -3.64 16.04 -2.19
CA PHE A 54 -3.04 16.76 -3.31
C PHE A 54 -1.69 16.14 -3.66
N LEU A 55 -1.49 15.81 -4.93
CA LEU A 55 -0.19 15.49 -5.49
C LEU A 55 0.24 16.61 -6.44
N PRO A 56 1.22 17.44 -6.06
CA PRO A 56 1.71 18.50 -6.94
C PRO A 56 2.24 17.95 -8.26
N VAL A 57 1.98 18.63 -9.37
CA VAL A 57 2.39 18.18 -10.71
C VAL A 57 3.91 18.09 -10.91
N LEU A 58 4.69 18.72 -10.02
CA LEU A 58 6.14 18.70 -10.00
C LEU A 58 6.74 17.73 -8.98
N ALA A 59 5.92 17.05 -8.17
CA ALA A 59 6.36 16.14 -7.11
C ALA A 59 6.70 14.74 -7.67
N PHE A 60 7.52 14.71 -8.72
CA PHE A 60 7.99 13.52 -9.41
C PHE A 60 9.49 13.65 -9.68
N GLU A 61 10.16 12.53 -9.90
CA GLU A 61 11.56 12.54 -10.32
C GLU A 61 11.70 13.29 -11.65
N GLY A 62 12.48 14.38 -11.65
CA GLY A 62 12.65 15.24 -12.82
C GLY A 62 11.44 16.11 -13.17
N GLY A 63 10.51 16.33 -12.23
CA GLY A 63 9.34 17.19 -12.42
C GLY A 63 9.71 18.62 -12.83
N THR A 64 9.37 19.02 -14.05
CA THR A 64 9.52 20.39 -14.56
C THR A 64 8.23 20.83 -15.25
N ARG A 65 8.01 22.15 -15.41
CA ARG A 65 6.84 22.67 -16.14
C ARG A 65 6.72 22.16 -17.58
N ARG A 66 7.80 21.63 -18.15
CA ARG A 66 7.83 21.02 -19.49
C ARG A 66 7.52 19.52 -19.48
N ASN A 67 7.74 18.85 -18.35
CA ASN A 67 7.60 17.41 -18.18
C ASN A 67 6.64 17.10 -17.03
N ILE A 68 5.36 17.43 -17.24
CA ILE A 68 4.30 17.12 -16.29
C ILE A 68 3.71 15.75 -16.68
N PRO A 69 3.68 14.76 -15.76
CA PRO A 69 3.04 13.48 -16.02
C PRO A 69 1.56 13.66 -16.36
N LYS A 70 1.03 12.80 -17.23
CA LYS A 70 -0.40 12.80 -17.57
C LYS A 70 -1.05 11.57 -16.93
N PHE A 71 -1.89 11.80 -15.93
CA PHE A 71 -2.71 10.77 -15.33
C PHE A 71 -4.18 11.01 -15.63
N GLU A 72 -4.87 9.94 -16.01
CA GLU A 72 -6.31 9.93 -16.20
C GLU A 72 -7.00 9.59 -14.88
N ALA A 73 -8.25 10.05 -14.72
CA ALA A 73 -9.08 9.66 -13.59
C ALA A 73 -9.20 8.12 -13.55
N GLY A 74 -9.04 7.53 -12.37
CA GLY A 74 -8.98 6.08 -12.16
C GLY A 74 -7.56 5.49 -12.15
N THR A 75 -6.52 6.25 -12.53
CA THR A 75 -5.13 5.76 -12.46
C THR A 75 -4.73 5.43 -11.03
N LEU A 76 -4.15 4.25 -10.80
CA LEU A 76 -3.61 3.84 -9.51
C LEU A 76 -2.15 4.31 -9.36
N LEU A 77 -1.85 4.95 -8.25
CA LEU A 77 -0.53 5.50 -7.93
C LEU A 77 -0.02 4.96 -6.59
N TYR A 78 1.25 4.57 -6.56
CA TYR A 78 1.99 4.37 -5.32
C TYR A 78 2.72 5.65 -4.96
N VAL A 79 2.41 6.20 -3.78
CA VAL A 79 2.82 7.56 -3.38
C VAL A 79 3.22 7.60 -1.91
N ARG A 80 4.02 8.59 -1.53
CA ARG A 80 4.35 8.89 -0.14
C ARG A 80 3.60 10.12 0.34
N VAL A 81 3.09 10.06 1.56
CA VAL A 81 2.51 11.22 2.25
C VAL A 81 3.64 12.09 2.78
N VAL A 82 3.73 13.35 2.31
CA VAL A 82 4.76 14.31 2.74
C VAL A 82 4.25 15.17 3.89
N LYS A 83 2.99 15.64 3.80
CA LYS A 83 2.36 16.44 4.86
C LYS A 83 0.97 15.92 5.17
N ALA A 84 0.64 15.86 6.45
CA ALA A 84 -0.66 15.41 6.94
C ALA A 84 -1.09 16.23 8.18
N ASN A 85 -1.21 17.55 8.01
CA ASN A 85 -1.58 18.43 9.11
C ASN A 85 -3.09 18.33 9.40
N PRO A 86 -3.51 18.28 10.68
CA PRO A 86 -4.93 18.30 11.03
C PRO A 86 -5.64 19.52 10.44
N GLY A 87 -6.78 19.30 9.78
CA GLY A 87 -7.58 20.37 9.17
C GLY A 87 -7.13 20.81 7.77
N MET A 88 -6.03 20.26 7.24
CA MET A 88 -5.59 20.47 5.86
C MET A 88 -5.70 19.17 5.06
N ASN A 89 -5.86 19.30 3.74
CA ASN A 89 -5.72 18.15 2.84
C ASN A 89 -4.28 17.62 2.90
N PRO A 90 -4.08 16.29 2.90
CA PRO A 90 -2.75 15.70 2.84
C PRO A 90 -2.03 16.06 1.54
N GLU A 91 -0.72 16.27 1.62
CA GLU A 91 0.14 16.45 0.45
C GLU A 91 0.95 15.17 0.19
N LEU A 92 1.04 14.79 -1.07
CA LEU A 92 1.69 13.58 -1.55
C LEU A 92 2.93 13.90 -2.39
N SER A 93 3.80 12.91 -2.56
CA SER A 93 4.89 12.93 -3.53
C SER A 93 5.09 11.54 -4.14
N CYS A 94 5.53 11.51 -5.40
CA CYS A 94 6.06 10.32 -6.06
C CYS A 94 7.59 10.26 -5.98
N THR A 95 8.18 10.82 -4.92
CA THR A 95 9.61 10.74 -4.65
C THR A 95 9.88 10.39 -3.19
N ASP A 96 11.02 9.75 -2.95
CA ASP A 96 11.58 9.60 -1.62
C ASP A 96 12.07 10.94 -1.04
N ALA A 97 12.64 10.89 0.17
CA ALA A 97 13.20 12.06 0.84
C ALA A 97 14.44 12.64 0.12
N SER A 98 15.07 11.86 -0.77
CA SER A 98 16.21 12.28 -1.59
C SER A 98 15.81 12.87 -2.95
N GLY A 99 14.52 12.84 -3.29
CA GLY A 99 13.97 13.35 -4.55
C GLY A 99 14.00 12.35 -5.71
N LYS A 100 14.28 11.06 -5.45
CA LYS A 100 14.25 9.98 -6.45
C LYS A 100 12.91 9.27 -6.46
N ALA A 101 12.51 8.67 -7.59
CA ALA A 101 11.22 8.02 -7.70
C ALA A 101 11.08 6.83 -6.75
N ALA A 102 12.17 6.12 -6.41
CA ALA A 102 12.22 5.08 -5.36
C ALA A 102 10.97 4.17 -5.33
N GLU A 103 10.57 3.65 -6.49
CA GLU A 103 9.41 2.76 -6.72
C GLU A 103 8.02 3.42 -6.64
N PHE A 104 7.93 4.71 -6.34
CA PHE A 104 6.70 5.49 -6.45
C PHE A 104 6.37 5.83 -7.90
N GLY A 105 5.06 5.94 -8.19
CA GLY A 105 4.57 6.25 -9.53
C GLY A 105 3.29 5.49 -9.87
N ALA A 106 2.96 5.46 -11.16
CA ALA A 106 1.79 4.74 -11.65
C ALA A 106 2.00 3.24 -11.65
N LEU A 107 1.05 2.53 -11.06
CA LEU A 107 0.94 1.09 -11.12
C LEU A 107 0.01 0.74 -12.28
N LYS A 108 0.54 -0.02 -13.23
CA LYS A 108 -0.18 -0.46 -14.42
C LYS A 108 -0.52 -1.93 -14.30
N ASP A 109 -1.66 -2.30 -14.85
CA ASP A 109 -2.17 -3.67 -14.80
C ASP A 109 -2.30 -4.20 -13.36
N GLY A 110 -2.47 -5.50 -13.19
CA GLY A 110 -2.66 -6.12 -11.88
C GLY A 110 -4.04 -5.91 -11.26
N TYR A 111 -4.12 -6.20 -9.96
CA TYR A 111 -5.36 -6.18 -9.20
C TYR A 111 -5.14 -5.49 -7.85
N MET A 112 -5.97 -4.48 -7.56
CA MET A 112 -5.97 -3.79 -6.28
C MET A 112 -7.19 -4.22 -5.46
N PHE A 113 -6.94 -4.59 -4.21
CA PHE A 113 -7.98 -4.90 -3.25
C PHE A 113 -7.76 -4.14 -1.94
N GLU A 114 -8.83 -4.05 -1.16
CA GLU A 114 -8.81 -3.40 0.14
C GLU A 114 -8.65 -4.40 1.28
N CYS A 115 -7.90 -4.02 2.30
CA CYS A 115 -7.74 -4.78 3.54
C CYS A 115 -7.76 -3.85 4.76
N SER A 116 -7.59 -4.40 5.96
CA SER A 116 -7.44 -3.57 7.15
C SER A 116 -6.07 -2.90 7.20
N THR A 117 -5.99 -1.74 7.85
CA THR A 117 -4.72 -1.06 8.09
C THR A 117 -3.78 -1.91 8.97
N GLY A 118 -4.34 -2.80 9.80
CA GLY A 118 -3.57 -3.79 10.54
C GLY A 118 -2.90 -4.82 9.63
N LEU A 119 -3.65 -5.37 8.67
CA LEU A 119 -3.11 -6.30 7.68
C LEU A 119 -2.03 -5.64 6.83
N SER A 120 -2.22 -4.39 6.37
CA SER A 120 -1.19 -3.66 5.61
C SER A 120 0.12 -3.50 6.40
N ARG A 121 0.04 -3.16 7.69
CA ARG A 121 1.23 -3.08 8.56
C ARG A 121 1.89 -4.44 8.78
N MET A 122 1.10 -5.51 8.87
CA MET A 122 1.62 -6.87 8.97
C MET A 122 2.33 -7.30 7.67
N LEU A 123 1.81 -6.93 6.50
CA LEU A 123 2.45 -7.24 5.22
C LEU A 123 3.79 -6.53 5.06
N LEU A 124 3.88 -5.28 5.54
CA LEU A 124 5.11 -4.47 5.56
C LEU A 124 6.03 -4.74 6.77
N SER A 125 5.70 -5.72 7.61
CA SER A 125 6.50 -5.98 8.82
C SER A 125 7.88 -6.54 8.48
N SER A 126 8.85 -6.27 9.36
CA SER A 126 10.15 -6.93 9.37
C SER A 126 10.29 -7.75 10.66
N PRO A 127 10.57 -9.07 10.59
CA PRO A 127 10.83 -9.87 9.39
C PRO A 127 9.58 -10.02 8.48
N THR A 128 9.82 -10.35 7.21
CA THR A 128 8.79 -10.45 6.16
C THR A 128 7.60 -11.28 6.59
N CYS A 129 6.40 -10.81 6.25
CA CYS A 129 5.15 -11.49 6.58
C CYS A 129 5.17 -12.96 6.13
N PRO A 130 4.84 -13.92 7.02
CA PRO A 130 4.92 -15.36 6.72
C PRO A 130 4.16 -15.80 5.46
N VAL A 131 3.01 -15.17 5.17
CA VAL A 131 2.23 -15.46 3.96
C VAL A 131 2.97 -15.06 2.69
N LEU A 132 3.63 -13.89 2.69
CA LEU A 132 4.41 -13.42 1.54
C LEU A 132 5.68 -14.26 1.35
N GLU A 133 6.35 -14.61 2.45
CA GLU A 133 7.53 -15.49 2.43
C GLU A 133 7.20 -16.86 1.82
N ALA A 134 6.04 -17.43 2.16
CA ALA A 134 5.62 -18.73 1.63
C ALA A 134 5.23 -18.67 0.15
N LEU A 135 4.48 -17.64 -0.26
CA LEU A 135 4.04 -17.47 -1.64
C LEU A 135 5.22 -17.16 -2.58
N GLY A 136 6.13 -16.27 -2.17
CA GLY A 136 7.27 -15.83 -2.98
C GLY A 136 8.31 -16.93 -3.26
N LYS A 137 8.29 -18.05 -2.52
CA LYS A 137 9.16 -19.21 -2.79
C LYS A 137 8.78 -19.96 -4.07
N LYS A 138 7.51 -19.90 -4.48
CA LYS A 138 7.00 -20.68 -5.62
C LYS A 138 6.35 -19.82 -6.72
N LEU A 139 5.88 -18.63 -6.38
CA LEU A 139 5.17 -17.75 -7.29
C LEU A 139 6.00 -16.49 -7.56
N SER A 140 6.10 -16.10 -8.82
CA SER A 140 6.64 -14.80 -9.22
C SER A 140 5.49 -13.81 -9.35
N PHE A 141 5.51 -12.76 -8.52
CA PHE A 141 4.53 -11.69 -8.51
C PHE A 141 5.16 -10.41 -7.96
N GLU A 142 4.59 -9.28 -8.34
CA GLU A 142 4.86 -7.96 -7.79
C GLU A 142 3.77 -7.59 -6.80
N ILE A 143 4.13 -6.84 -5.76
CA ILE A 143 3.19 -6.37 -4.74
C ILE A 143 3.55 -4.96 -4.30
N ALA A 144 2.54 -4.10 -4.19
CA ALA A 144 2.66 -2.80 -3.54
C ALA A 144 1.63 -2.72 -2.41
N VAL A 145 2.10 -2.40 -1.20
CA VAL A 145 1.25 -2.34 0.00
C VAL A 145 1.16 -0.90 0.47
N GLY A 146 -0.05 -0.35 0.47
CA GLY A 146 -0.32 0.95 1.05
C GLY A 146 -0.77 0.83 2.51
N LEU A 147 -0.18 1.64 3.41
CA LEU A 147 -0.60 1.72 4.82
C LEU A 147 -2.05 2.17 5.01
N ASN A 148 -2.68 2.64 3.93
CA ASN A 148 -4.09 2.99 3.87
C ASN A 148 -5.06 1.80 3.72
N GLY A 149 -4.59 0.55 3.81
CA GLY A 149 -5.48 -0.60 3.67
C GLY A 149 -5.82 -0.90 2.22
N ARG A 150 -4.92 -0.58 1.30
CA ARG A 150 -5.00 -0.95 -0.12
C ARG A 150 -3.75 -1.74 -0.47
N VAL A 151 -3.92 -2.79 -1.25
CA VAL A 151 -2.84 -3.66 -1.70
C VAL A 151 -3.03 -3.90 -3.18
N TRP A 152 -1.95 -3.76 -3.95
CA TRP A 152 -1.91 -4.05 -5.37
C TRP A 152 -1.01 -5.26 -5.60
N VAL A 153 -1.45 -6.18 -6.45
CA VAL A 153 -0.71 -7.39 -6.83
C VAL A 153 -0.73 -7.52 -8.34
N ASN A 154 0.41 -7.85 -8.93
CA ASN A 154 0.55 -8.12 -10.35
C ASN A 154 1.38 -9.37 -10.59
N ALA A 155 1.02 -10.15 -11.60
CA ALA A 155 1.75 -11.35 -12.00
C ALA A 155 1.43 -11.69 -13.46
N ASN A 156 2.29 -12.50 -14.09
CA ASN A 156 2.11 -12.90 -15.49
C ASN A 156 0.83 -13.72 -15.75
N SER A 157 0.26 -14.33 -14.71
CA SER A 157 -0.98 -15.13 -14.81
C SER A 157 -2.05 -14.60 -13.87
N PRO A 158 -3.28 -14.34 -14.36
CA PRO A 158 -4.40 -13.91 -13.51
C PRO A 158 -4.70 -14.91 -12.37
N SER A 159 -4.51 -16.21 -12.61
CA SER A 159 -4.70 -17.24 -11.58
C SER A 159 -3.75 -17.03 -10.39
N ILE A 160 -2.50 -16.64 -10.65
CA ILE A 160 -1.52 -16.32 -9.60
C ILE A 160 -1.99 -15.09 -8.82
N VAL A 161 -2.44 -14.04 -9.51
CA VAL A 161 -2.95 -12.81 -8.87
C VAL A 161 -4.12 -13.12 -7.94
N ILE A 162 -5.09 -13.92 -8.40
CA ILE A 162 -6.26 -14.32 -7.61
C ILE A 162 -5.83 -15.09 -6.35
N ILE A 163 -4.90 -16.03 -6.48
CA ILE A 163 -4.44 -16.86 -5.35
C ILE A 163 -3.68 -16.01 -4.34
N VAL A 164 -2.78 -15.15 -4.80
CA VAL A 164 -2.01 -14.26 -3.92
C VAL A 164 -2.95 -13.30 -3.18
N ALA A 165 -3.88 -12.66 -3.89
CA ALA A 165 -4.86 -11.76 -3.28
C ALA A 165 -5.73 -12.48 -2.23
N ASN A 166 -6.26 -13.66 -2.56
CA ASN A 166 -7.06 -14.45 -1.64
C ASN A 166 -6.25 -14.94 -0.43
N ALA A 167 -5.01 -15.38 -0.63
CA ALA A 167 -4.14 -15.79 0.46
C ALA A 167 -3.84 -14.63 1.41
N ILE A 168 -3.58 -13.43 0.87
CA ILE A 168 -3.35 -12.24 1.68
C ILE A 168 -4.61 -11.87 2.47
N MET A 169 -5.77 -11.77 1.81
CA MET A 169 -7.03 -11.40 2.47
C MET A 169 -7.40 -12.37 3.60
N ASN A 170 -7.19 -13.67 3.41
CA ASN A 170 -7.49 -14.68 4.43
C ASN A 170 -6.41 -14.79 5.53
N SER A 171 -5.26 -14.13 5.38
CA SER A 171 -4.16 -14.21 6.35
C SER A 171 -4.38 -13.37 7.62
N GLU A 172 -5.29 -12.39 7.59
CA GLU A 172 -5.44 -11.38 8.65
C GLU A 172 -5.77 -11.98 10.02
N THR A 173 -6.61 -13.02 10.05
CA THR A 173 -7.03 -13.67 11.30
C THR A 173 -6.18 -14.87 11.69
N LEU A 174 -5.16 -15.21 10.89
CA LEU A 174 -4.33 -16.40 11.08
C LEU A 174 -3.03 -16.07 11.82
N SER A 175 -2.59 -16.98 12.68
CA SER A 175 -1.23 -16.95 13.23
C SER A 175 -0.19 -17.18 12.13
N GLY A 176 1.06 -16.76 12.34
CA GLY A 176 2.13 -16.93 11.35
C GLY A 176 2.34 -18.39 10.92
N VAL A 177 2.14 -19.37 11.81
CA VAL A 177 2.20 -20.80 11.48
C VAL A 177 1.03 -21.20 10.57
N GLN A 178 -0.19 -20.77 10.91
CA GLN A 178 -1.38 -21.03 10.09
C GLN A 178 -1.30 -20.36 8.72
N GLN A 179 -0.72 -19.16 8.63
CA GLN A 179 -0.47 -18.48 7.35
C GLN A 179 0.42 -19.31 6.43
N LYS A 180 1.51 -19.88 6.95
CA LYS A 180 2.41 -20.76 6.17
C LYS A 180 1.68 -22.01 5.68
N ILE A 181 0.97 -22.71 6.58
CA ILE A 181 0.20 -23.92 6.23
C ILE A 181 -0.86 -23.62 5.17
N MET A 182 -1.58 -22.50 5.30
CA MET A 182 -2.58 -22.08 4.32
C MET A 182 -1.94 -21.83 2.95
N ALA A 183 -0.85 -21.06 2.91
CA ALA A 183 -0.15 -20.75 1.67
C ALA A 183 0.36 -22.03 0.99
N GLU A 184 0.97 -22.96 1.74
CA GLU A 184 1.44 -24.24 1.22
C GLU A 184 0.32 -25.10 0.64
N LYS A 185 -0.83 -25.17 1.33
CA LYS A 185 -2.01 -25.89 0.83
C LYS A 185 -2.56 -25.29 -0.46
N LEU A 186 -2.59 -23.96 -0.58
CA LEU A 186 -3.01 -23.30 -1.81
C LEU A 186 -2.03 -23.61 -2.96
N LEU A 187 -0.74 -23.58 -2.69
CA LEU A 187 0.30 -23.88 -3.68
C LEU A 187 0.26 -25.34 -4.16
N GLN A 188 -0.07 -26.29 -3.29
CA GLN A 188 -0.22 -27.71 -3.68
C GLN A 188 -1.38 -27.92 -4.64
N LYS A 189 -2.50 -27.19 -4.48
CA LYS A 189 -3.64 -27.30 -5.39
C LYS A 189 -3.29 -26.86 -6.82
N ILE A 190 -2.50 -25.81 -6.96
CA ILE A 190 -2.06 -25.29 -8.27
C ILE A 190 -1.18 -26.28 -9.02
N GLN A 191 -0.38 -27.07 -8.32
CA GLN A 191 0.52 -28.04 -8.96
C GLN A 191 -0.20 -29.31 -9.46
N ASN A 192 -1.45 -29.51 -9.03
CA ASN A 192 -2.24 -30.69 -9.35
C ASN A 192 -3.34 -30.42 -10.41
N ASP A 193 -3.49 -29.17 -10.84
CA ASP A 193 -4.36 -28.73 -11.94
C ASP A 193 -3.51 -28.48 -13.20
#